data_AF-A0A9W6JT69-F1
#
_entry.id   AF-A0A9W6JT69-F1
#
_cell.length_a   1.000
_cell.length_b   1.000
_cell.length_c   1.000
_cell.angle_alpha   90.00
_cell.angle_beta   90.00
_cell.angle_gamma   90.00
#
_symmetry.space_group_name_H-M   'P 1'
#
loop_
_entity.id
_entity.type
_entity.pdbx_description
1 polymer ?
#
loop_
_entity_poly.entity_id
_entity_poly.type
_entity_poly.pdbx_seq_one_letter_code
_entity_poly.pdbx_strand_id
1 'polypeptide(L)'
;METKESASETKIELRPLIGLTRGLPQSDLEAITVNAIRIHRQLVDRADELFHELPDTCKAGKTQGGEQHVRYIEAAIEMHSQMAAVATLIALLGYTPNVSVN
;
A
#
# COMPACT_ATOMS: atom_id res chain seq x y z
N MET A 1 -28.48 24.89 -4.03
CA MET A 1 -28.13 23.93 -2.96
C MET A 1 -26.70 23.52 -3.21
N GLU A 2 -25.77 24.10 -2.46
CA GLU A 2 -24.35 23.73 -2.53
C GLU A 2 -24.18 22.42 -1.75
N THR A 3 -23.88 21.34 -2.45
CA THR A 3 -23.48 20.08 -1.84
C THR A 3 -22.11 20.27 -1.21
N LYS A 4 -22.11 20.43 0.11
CA LYS A 4 -20.92 20.40 0.95
C LYS A 4 -20.31 19.02 0.83
N GLU A 5 -19.20 18.93 0.11
CA GLU A 5 -18.36 17.73 0.01
C GLU A 5 -17.98 17.33 1.45
N SER A 6 -18.62 16.27 1.95
CA SER A 6 -18.29 15.73 3.26
C SER A 6 -16.85 15.27 3.18
N ALA A 7 -15.98 15.88 3.99
CA ALA A 7 -14.61 15.40 4.21
C ALA A 7 -14.66 13.88 4.33
N SER A 8 -14.09 13.20 3.34
CA SER A 8 -14.06 11.74 3.28
C SER A 8 -13.54 11.27 4.63
N GLU A 9 -14.39 10.63 5.43
CA GLU A 9 -13.94 10.00 6.68
C GLU A 9 -12.82 9.06 6.28
N THR A 10 -11.57 9.44 6.57
CA THR A 10 -10.40 8.68 6.18
C THR A 10 -10.54 7.31 6.82
N LYS A 11 -10.99 6.34 6.03
CA LYS A 11 -11.35 5.02 6.52
C LYS A 11 -10.07 4.36 7.04
N ILE A 12 -9.93 4.28 8.36
CA ILE A 12 -8.80 3.60 8.97
C ILE A 12 -8.96 2.10 8.70
N GLU A 13 -8.18 1.59 7.76
CA GLU A 13 -8.24 0.19 7.33
C GLU A 13 -7.62 -0.73 8.39
N LEU A 14 -6.50 -0.32 9.01
CA LEU A 14 -5.79 -1.09 10.02
C LEU A 14 -5.89 -0.46 11.42
N ARG A 15 -7.05 -0.63 12.06
CA ARG A 15 -7.31 -0.14 13.43
C ARG A 15 -6.21 -0.44 14.47
N PRO A 16 -5.51 -1.59 14.45
CA PRO A 16 -4.43 -1.86 15.40
C PRO A 16 -3.29 -0.83 15.39
N LEU A 17 -3.03 -0.18 14.25
CA LEU A 17 -1.96 0.82 14.15
C LEU A 17 -2.20 2.03 15.05
N ILE A 18 -3.46 2.38 15.33
CA ILE A 18 -3.81 3.45 16.28
C ILE A 18 -3.18 3.19 17.66
N GLY A 19 -3.30 1.95 18.14
CA GLY A 19 -2.76 1.55 19.45
C GLY A 19 -1.24 1.45 19.42
N LEU A 20 -0.68 0.87 18.36
CA LEU A 20 0.77 0.65 18.21
C LEU A 20 1.56 1.95 18.09
N THR A 21 0.99 3.00 17.48
CA THR A 21 1.68 4.29 17.30
C THR A 21 1.31 5.32 18.35
N ARG A 22 0.46 4.97 19.33
CA ARG A 22 -0.03 5.92 20.34
C ARG A 22 1.13 6.41 21.22
N GLY A 23 1.30 7.73 21.27
CA GLY A 23 2.32 8.37 22.11
C GLY A 23 3.72 8.40 21.50
N LEU A 24 3.90 7.93 20.26
CA LEU A 24 5.16 8.13 19.55
C LEU A 24 5.42 9.62 19.28
N PRO A 25 6.69 10.07 19.31
CA PRO A 25 7.08 11.34 18.74
C PRO A 25 6.63 11.45 17.28
N GLN A 26 6.20 12.65 16.88
CA GLN A 26 5.72 12.88 15.51
C GLN A 26 6.80 12.57 14.46
N SER A 27 8.07 12.86 14.75
CA SER A 27 9.21 12.52 13.89
C SER A 27 9.35 11.03 13.64
N ASP A 28 9.05 10.21 14.64
CA ASP A 28 9.20 8.76 14.56
C ASP A 28 8.04 8.17 13.73
N LEU A 29 6.82 8.67 13.93
CA LEU A 29 5.67 8.31 13.10
C LEU A 29 5.89 8.71 11.63
N GLU A 30 6.45 9.89 11.38
CA GLU A 30 6.82 10.33 10.05
C GLU A 30 7.87 9.41 9.42
N ALA A 31 8.94 9.08 10.14
CA ALA A 31 9.99 8.17 9.66
C ALA A 31 9.45 6.77 9.34
N ILE A 32 8.56 6.22 10.18
CA ILE A 32 7.87 4.94 9.93
C ILE A 32 7.02 5.04 8.66
N THR A 33 6.28 6.14 8.48
CA THR A 33 5.42 6.37 7.32
C THR A 33 6.24 6.47 6.03
N VAL A 34 7.34 7.22 6.04
CA VAL A 34 8.29 7.34 4.92
C VAL A 34 8.85 5.96 4.55
N ASN A 35 9.26 5.17 5.52
CA ASN A 35 9.76 3.82 5.26
C ASN A 35 8.69 2.89 4.69
N ALA A 36 7.47 2.94 5.23
CA ALA A 36 6.34 2.15 4.73
C ALA A 36 6.02 2.48 3.27
N ILE A 37 6.08 3.75 2.88
CA ILE A 37 5.92 4.19 1.48
C ILE A 37 7.05 3.63 0.59
N ARG A 38 8.31 3.68 1.04
CA ARG A 38 9.44 3.10 0.29
C ARG A 38 9.26 1.59 0.07
N ILE A 39 8.88 0.86 1.11
CA ILE A 39 8.60 -0.58 1.03
C ILE A 39 7.45 -0.83 0.06
N HIS A 40 6.36 -0.07 0.14
CA HIS A 40 5.24 -0.22 -0.78
C HIS A 40 5.67 -0.05 -2.23
N ARG A 41 6.52 0.94 -2.55
CA ARG A 41 7.05 1.12 -3.91
C ARG A 41 7.87 -0.09 -4.38
N GLN A 42 8.73 -0.64 -3.53
CA GLN A 42 9.47 -1.88 -3.85
C GLN A 42 8.55 -3.07 -4.11
N LEU A 43 7.45 -3.19 -3.36
CA LEU A 43 6.45 -4.24 -3.57
C LEU A 43 5.67 -4.05 -4.86
N VAL A 44 5.37 -2.81 -5.24
CA VAL A 44 4.77 -2.47 -6.56
C VAL A 44 5.72 -2.91 -7.67
N ASP A 45 6.99 -2.51 -7.60
CA ASP A 45 8.00 -2.85 -8.62
C ASP A 45 8.10 -4.38 -8.78
N ARG A 46 8.18 -5.12 -7.66
CA ARG A 46 8.22 -6.59 -7.67
C ARG A 46 6.97 -7.23 -8.27
N ALA A 47 5.78 -6.74 -7.91
CA ALA A 47 4.53 -7.28 -8.44
C ALA A 47 4.41 -7.00 -9.95
N ASP A 48 4.88 -5.83 -10.40
CA ASP A 48 4.91 -5.45 -11.81
C ASP A 48 5.90 -6.29 -12.62
N GLU A 49 7.10 -6.55 -12.10
CA GLU A 49 8.06 -7.48 -12.70
C GLU A 49 7.45 -8.87 -12.90
N LEU A 50 6.85 -9.43 -11.84
CA LEU A 50 6.20 -10.74 -11.91
C LEU A 50 5.03 -10.76 -12.88
N PHE A 51 4.25 -9.67 -12.96
CA PHE A 51 3.20 -9.53 -13.94
C PHE A 51 3.76 -9.57 -15.37
N HIS A 52 4.84 -8.83 -15.64
CA HIS A 52 5.49 -8.78 -16.94
C HIS A 52 6.06 -10.14 -17.38
N GLU A 53 6.49 -10.98 -16.45
CA GLU A 53 6.95 -12.33 -16.73
C GLU A 53 5.82 -13.31 -17.06
N LEU A 54 4.56 -13.02 -16.69
CA LEU A 54 3.43 -13.91 -16.96
C LEU A 54 3.24 -14.16 -18.48
N PRO A 55 2.77 -15.37 -18.86
CA PRO A 55 2.36 -15.63 -20.24
C PRO A 55 1.24 -14.69 -20.67
N ASP A 56 1.22 -14.29 -21.95
CA ASP A 56 0.19 -13.38 -22.48
C ASP A 56 -1.22 -13.94 -22.34
N THR A 57 -1.39 -15.26 -22.40
CA THR A 57 -2.68 -15.92 -22.13
C THR A 57 -3.13 -15.74 -20.69
N CYS A 58 -2.19 -15.68 -19.74
CA CYS A 58 -2.46 -15.44 -18.34
C CYS A 58 -2.82 -13.98 -18.09
N LYS A 59 -2.04 -13.04 -18.66
CA LYS A 59 -2.33 -11.59 -18.60
C LYS A 59 -3.70 -11.26 -19.22
N ALA A 60 -4.05 -11.93 -20.32
CA ALA A 60 -5.36 -11.79 -20.98
C ALA A 60 -6.49 -12.52 -20.25
N GLY A 61 -6.23 -13.18 -19.11
CA GLY A 61 -7.23 -13.92 -18.33
C GLY A 61 -7.74 -15.21 -18.97
N LYS A 62 -7.10 -15.69 -20.05
CA LYS A 62 -7.50 -16.89 -20.79
C LYS A 62 -7.01 -18.17 -20.12
N THR A 63 -5.91 -18.10 -19.38
CA THR A 63 -5.36 -19.21 -18.59
C THR A 63 -5.14 -18.72 -17.17
N GLN A 64 -5.48 -19.53 -16.17
CA GLN A 64 -5.31 -19.19 -14.75
C GLN A 64 -4.67 -20.34 -13.99
N GLY A 65 -3.94 -19.98 -12.94
CA GLY A 65 -3.29 -20.92 -12.03
C GLY A 65 -1.87 -21.29 -12.49
N GLY A 66 -1.29 -22.26 -11.80
CA GLY A 66 0.13 -22.60 -11.96
C GLY A 66 1.05 -21.71 -11.12
N GLU A 67 2.28 -22.17 -10.94
CA GLU A 67 3.24 -21.59 -10.00
C GLU A 67 3.51 -20.10 -10.26
N GLN A 68 3.70 -19.72 -11.52
CA GLN A 68 4.01 -18.33 -11.87
C GLN A 68 2.85 -17.37 -11.60
N HIS A 69 1.62 -17.79 -11.91
CA HIS A 69 0.42 -16.98 -11.62
C HIS A 69 0.19 -16.85 -10.11
N VAL A 70 0.40 -17.92 -9.34
CA VAL A 70 0.30 -17.89 -7.88
C VAL A 70 1.33 -16.93 -7.28
N ARG A 71 2.59 -16.99 -7.71
CA ARG A 71 3.65 -16.07 -7.25
C ARG A 71 3.30 -14.60 -7.51
N TYR A 72 2.77 -14.29 -8.69
CA TYR A 72 2.29 -12.93 -8.99
C TYR A 72 1.16 -12.52 -8.04
N ILE A 73 0.18 -13.39 -7.81
CA ILE A 73 -0.94 -13.11 -6.89
C ILE A 73 -0.43 -12.87 -5.47
N GLU A 74 0.50 -13.69 -4.98
CA GLU A 74 1.09 -13.51 -3.65
C GLU A 74 1.80 -12.16 -3.52
N ALA A 75 2.57 -11.75 -4.52
CA ALA A 75 3.22 -10.44 -4.55
C ALA A 75 2.20 -9.29 -4.59
N ALA A 76 1.12 -9.43 -5.38
CA ALA A 76 0.05 -8.44 -5.43
C ALA A 76 -0.71 -8.33 -4.08
N ILE A 77 -0.93 -9.45 -3.39
CA ILE A 77 -1.54 -9.47 -2.05
C ILE A 77 -0.62 -8.75 -1.05
N GLU A 78 0.68 -8.99 -1.08
CA GLU A 78 1.65 -8.33 -0.21
C GLU A 78 1.65 -6.80 -0.45
N MET A 79 1.70 -6.38 -1.71
CA MET A 79 1.63 -4.99 -2.14
C MET A 79 0.35 -4.30 -1.62
N HIS A 80 -0.83 -4.91 -1.82
CA HIS A 80 -2.11 -4.34 -1.38
C HIS A 80 -2.26 -4.33 0.14
N SER A 81 -1.78 -5.37 0.83
CA SER A 81 -1.79 -5.43 2.28
C SER A 81 -0.92 -4.32 2.88
N GLN A 82 0.25 -4.05 2.28
CA GLN A 82 1.11 -2.94 2.70
C GLN A 82 0.49 -1.58 2.37
N MET A 83 -0.27 -1.44 1.28
CA MET A 83 -0.96 -0.18 0.97
C MET A 83 -1.99 0.20 2.05
N ALA A 84 -2.69 -0.78 2.63
CA ALA A 84 -3.60 -0.54 3.76
C ALA A 84 -2.88 0.02 4.99
N ALA A 85 -1.65 -0.43 5.24
CA ALA A 85 -0.78 0.11 6.28
C ALA A 85 -0.33 1.54 5.96
N VAL A 86 0.13 1.80 4.74
CA VAL A 86 0.51 3.14 4.28
C VAL A 86 -0.64 4.14 4.41
N ALA A 87 -1.83 3.78 3.93
CA ALA A 87 -3.03 4.62 4.01
C ALA A 87 -3.38 4.96 5.47
N THR A 88 -3.32 3.95 6.35
CA THR A 88 -3.58 4.15 7.78
C THR A 88 -2.53 5.03 8.45
N LEU A 89 -1.24 4.83 8.15
CA LEU A 89 -0.15 5.64 8.70
C LEU A 89 -0.24 7.10 8.24
N ILE A 90 -0.57 7.35 6.97
CA ILE A 90 -0.81 8.70 6.45
C ILE A 90 -2.01 9.34 7.17
N ALA A 91 -3.09 8.60 7.39
CA ALA A 91 -4.25 9.09 8.12
C ALA A 91 -3.91 9.48 9.57
N LEU A 92 -3.06 8.69 10.23
CA LEU A 92 -2.57 8.96 11.59
C LEU A 92 -1.59 10.13 11.66
N LEU A 93 -0.72 10.27 10.66
CA LEU A 93 0.24 11.36 10.55
C LEU A 93 -0.45 12.69 10.19
N GLY A 94 -1.57 12.63 9.48
CA GLY A 94 -2.39 13.78 9.08
C GLY A 94 -1.95 14.45 7.76
N TYR A 95 -0.89 13.97 7.14
CA TYR A 95 -0.40 14.42 5.83
C TYR A 95 0.44 13.33 5.17
N THR A 96 0.67 13.45 3.85
CA THR A 96 1.60 12.56 3.13
C THR A 96 3.02 13.14 3.19
N PRO A 97 3.99 12.45 3.82
CA PRO A 97 5.34 12.97 3.95
C PRO A 97 6.07 12.91 2.60
N ASN A 98 7.04 13.81 2.41
CA ASN A 98 7.86 13.79 1.22
C ASN A 98 8.81 12.59 1.25
N VAL A 99 8.71 11.73 0.25
CA VAL A 99 9.61 10.60 0.06
C VAL A 99 10.48 10.93 -1.14
N SER A 100 11.53 11.74 -0.91
CA SER A 100 12.51 12.03 -1.93
C SER A 100 13.12 10.72 -2.42
N VAL A 101 13.01 10.49 -3.73
CA VAL A 101 13.77 9.46 -4.44
C VAL A 101 15.23 9.87 -4.35
N ASN A 102 16.02 9.09 -3.63
CA ASN A 102 17.47 9.24 -3.60
C ASN A 102 18.08 8.10 -4.40
#